data_AF-A0A7S4FH17-F1
#
_entry.id   AF-A0A7S4FH17-F1
#
_cell.length_a   1.000
_cell.length_b   1.000
_cell.length_c   1.000
_cell.angle_alpha   90.00
_cell.angle_beta   90.00
_cell.angle_gamma   90.00
#
_symmetry.space_group_name_H-M   'P 1'
#
loop_
_entity.id
_entity.type
_entity.pdbx_description
1 polymer ?
#
loop_
_entity_poly.entity_id
_entity_poly.type
_entity_poly.pdbx_seq_one_letter_code
_entity_poly.pdbx_strand_id
1 'polypeptide(L)'
;MLLPHVLSKISRVQYGLLRPEEMVETVKDGKEVKEVKDNTPRSRRLLAVPFIGKDVPSSASEWSHPDVLIGLTVLAYRYEGLRTENFRQVVLDLQEAMRQESGPHHTRRACKLYVKWLRRVGRSVKGVPAP
;
A
#
# COMPACT_ATOMS: atom_id res chain seq x y z
N MET A 1 -21.23 5.15 -13.24
CA MET A 1 -20.01 4.76 -12.48
C MET A 1 -18.91 5.77 -12.75
N LEU A 2 -18.42 6.45 -11.71
CA LEU A 2 -17.44 7.52 -11.82
C LEU A 2 -16.02 7.01 -12.10
N LEU A 3 -15.75 5.72 -11.83
CA LEU A 3 -14.41 5.12 -11.87
C LEU A 3 -13.73 5.16 -13.25
N PRO A 4 -14.34 4.74 -14.38
CA PRO A 4 -13.69 4.83 -15.69
C PRO A 4 -13.43 6.28 -16.11
N HIS A 5 -14.33 7.19 -15.72
CA HIS A 5 -14.21 8.62 -16.02
C HIS A 5 -13.01 9.25 -15.30
N VAL A 6 -12.81 8.92 -14.02
CA VAL A 6 -11.67 9.39 -13.23
C VAL A 6 -10.35 8.84 -13.78
N LEU A 7 -10.32 7.55 -14.15
CA LEU A 7 -9.13 6.92 -14.73
C LEU A 7 -8.77 7.45 -16.13
N SER A 8 -9.75 7.96 -16.88
CA SER A 8 -9.53 8.56 -18.21
C SER A 8 -8.95 9.98 -18.17
N LYS A 9 -9.00 10.66 -17.01
CA LYS A 9 -8.56 12.04 -16.86
C LYS A 9 -7.12 12.09 -16.38
N ILE A 10 -6.34 12.98 -17.00
CA ILE A 10 -5.00 13.34 -16.50
C ILE A 10 -5.17 14.05 -15.16
N SER A 11 -4.78 13.40 -14.07
CA SER A 11 -4.78 14.04 -12.74
C SER A 11 -3.68 15.10 -12.70
N ARG A 12 -4.09 16.37 -12.64
CA ARG A 12 -3.19 17.51 -12.41
C ARG A 12 -2.91 17.74 -10.92
N VAL A 13 -3.69 17.09 -10.05
CA VAL A 13 -3.48 17.09 -8.60
C VAL A 13 -2.40 16.07 -8.30
N GLN A 14 -1.40 16.45 -7.52
CA GLN A 14 -0.36 15.54 -7.05
C GLN A 14 -0.96 14.66 -5.97
N TYR A 15 -0.87 13.34 -6.11
CA TYR A 15 -1.38 12.36 -5.15
C TYR A 15 -0.36 11.24 -5.00
N GLY A 16 -0.40 10.55 -3.86
CA GLY A 16 0.50 9.43 -3.62
C GLY A 16 0.36 8.79 -2.25
N LEU A 17 1.21 7.82 -1.96
CA LEU A 17 1.23 7.13 -0.67
C LEU A 17 2.12 7.89 0.31
N LEU A 18 1.67 7.99 1.56
CA LEU A 18 2.45 8.61 2.63
C LEU A 18 3.73 7.78 2.87
N ARG A 19 4.91 8.40 2.74
CA ARG A 19 6.17 7.69 3.00
C ARG A 19 6.36 7.45 4.49
N PRO A 20 7.16 6.45 4.91
CA PRO A 20 7.49 6.26 6.31
C PRO A 20 8.13 7.51 6.94
N GLU A 21 8.91 8.27 6.17
CA GLU A 21 9.53 9.54 6.57
C GLU A 21 8.46 10.63 6.82
N GLU A 22 7.49 10.76 5.92
CA GLU A 22 6.36 11.71 6.01
C GLU A 22 5.27 11.28 7.02
N MET A 23 5.34 10.04 7.52
CA MET A 23 4.57 9.60 8.68
C MET A 23 5.20 10.10 9.99
N VAL A 24 6.49 10.43 9.96
CA VAL A 24 7.30 10.86 11.11
C VAL A 24 7.48 12.39 11.13
N GLU A 25 7.37 13.07 9.99
CA GLU A 25 7.43 14.53 9.86
C GLU A 25 6.09 15.07 9.30
N THR A 26 5.48 16.18 9.74
CA THR A 26 6.00 17.41 10.32
C THR A 26 5.11 17.91 11.46
N VAL A 27 5.75 18.11 12.61
CA VAL A 27 5.46 19.23 13.50
C VAL A 27 5.43 20.50 12.65
N LYS A 28 4.25 21.12 12.49
CA LYS A 28 4.18 22.56 12.29
C LYS A 28 4.49 23.18 13.65
N ASP A 29 5.45 24.11 13.72
CA ASP A 29 5.85 24.90 14.91
C ASP A 29 7.20 24.57 15.59
N GLY A 30 8.20 24.06 14.86
CA GLY A 30 9.61 24.30 15.21
C GLY A 30 10.10 23.73 16.56
N LYS A 31 9.39 22.78 17.17
CA LYS A 31 9.89 21.99 18.30
C LYS A 31 10.16 20.57 17.82
N GLU A 32 11.40 20.11 17.95
CA GLU A 32 11.75 18.70 17.81
C GLU A 32 10.87 17.87 18.75
N VAL A 33 9.86 17.21 18.20
CA VAL A 33 9.09 16.21 18.93
C VAL A 33 9.34 14.89 18.21
N LYS A 34 10.28 14.12 18.77
CA LYS A 34 10.48 12.69 18.49
C LYS A 34 9.32 11.90 19.07
N GLU A 35 8.11 12.06 18.55
CA GLU A 35 7.02 11.14 18.87
C GLU A 35 6.22 10.84 17.62
N VAL A 36 6.17 9.54 17.30
CA VAL A 36 5.21 8.96 16.35
C VAL A 36 3.84 9.45 16.77
N LYS A 37 3.24 10.39 16.04
CA LYS A 37 1.84 10.74 16.25
C LYS A 37 1.02 9.51 15.88
N ASP A 38 0.71 8.71 16.90
CA ASP A 38 -0.15 7.53 16.85
C ASP A 38 -1.59 7.88 16.44
N ASN A 39 -1.89 9.17 16.23
CA ASN A 39 -3.21 9.66 15.86
C ASN A 39 -3.44 9.86 14.35
N THR A 40 -2.55 9.35 13.49
CA THR A 40 -2.84 9.36 12.04
C THR A 40 -3.78 8.20 11.71
N PRO A 41 -4.99 8.45 11.17
CA PRO A 41 -5.98 7.40 10.95
C PRO A 41 -5.45 6.33 9.98
N ARG A 42 -5.79 5.07 10.25
CA ARG A 42 -5.32 3.90 9.46
C ARG A 42 -5.64 4.03 7.97
N SER A 43 -6.79 4.61 7.63
CA SER A 43 -7.18 4.90 6.24
C SER A 43 -6.17 5.80 5.54
N ARG A 44 -5.73 6.89 6.18
CA ARG A 44 -4.72 7.81 5.64
C ARG A 44 -3.35 7.19 5.48
N ARG A 45 -3.01 6.21 6.32
CA ARG A 45 -1.76 5.44 6.19
C ARG A 45 -1.78 4.51 4.97
N LEU A 46 -2.94 4.04 4.50
CA LEU A 46 -3.04 3.01 3.45
C LEU A 46 -3.58 3.51 2.10
N LEU A 47 -4.34 4.60 2.10
CA LEU A 47 -4.96 5.19 0.91
C LEU A 47 -4.08 6.31 0.32
N ALA A 48 -4.30 6.62 -0.96
CA ALA A 48 -3.66 7.77 -1.59
C ALA A 48 -4.14 9.08 -0.95
N VAL A 49 -3.20 9.98 -0.70
CA VAL A 49 -3.45 11.32 -0.14
C VAL A 49 -3.08 12.34 -1.22
N PRO A 50 -3.92 13.37 -1.47
CA PRO A 50 -3.55 14.48 -2.34
C PRO A 50 -2.53 15.37 -1.63
N PHE A 51 -1.54 15.87 -2.35
CA PHE A 51 -0.53 16.81 -1.88
C PHE A 51 -0.95 18.24 -2.25
N ILE A 52 -0.81 19.19 -1.33
CA ILE A 52 -1.15 20.62 -1.57
C ILE A 52 0.02 21.34 -2.29
N GLY A 53 1.21 20.74 -2.31
CA GLY A 53 2.40 21.25 -3.00
C GLY A 53 3.49 20.17 -3.05
N LYS A 54 4.70 20.54 -3.49
CA LYS A 54 5.86 19.64 -3.46
C LYS A 54 6.12 19.25 -1.99
N ASP A 55 5.89 17.98 -1.66
CA ASP A 55 6.26 17.33 -0.38
C ASP A 55 5.35 17.61 0.85
N VAL A 56 4.16 18.23 0.71
CA VAL A 56 3.23 18.43 1.85
C VAL A 56 1.90 17.67 1.66
N PRO A 57 1.64 16.59 2.41
CA PRO A 57 0.40 15.83 2.30
C PRO A 57 -0.79 16.65 2.84
N SER A 58 -1.88 16.73 2.06
CA SER A 58 -3.06 17.53 2.41
C SER A 58 -3.74 17.04 3.67
N SER A 59 -3.88 17.90 4.70
CA SER A 59 -4.68 17.59 5.89
C SER A 59 -6.14 17.27 5.53
N ALA A 60 -6.68 17.87 4.46
CA ALA A 60 -8.09 17.81 4.04
C ALA A 60 -8.46 16.63 3.11
N SER A 61 -7.66 15.57 3.08
CA SER A 61 -7.87 14.40 2.18
C SER A 61 -9.17 13.61 2.42
N GLU A 62 -9.93 13.92 3.46
CA GLU A 62 -11.08 13.14 3.92
C GLU A 62 -12.39 13.42 3.15
N TRP A 63 -12.39 14.34 2.17
CA TRP A 63 -13.63 14.81 1.51
C TRP A 63 -13.78 14.44 0.02
N SER A 64 -12.96 13.51 -0.49
CA SER A 64 -13.15 12.99 -1.84
C SER A 64 -14.12 11.81 -1.83
N HIS A 65 -15.04 11.76 -2.81
CA HIS A 65 -15.97 10.64 -2.99
C HIS A 65 -15.21 9.29 -2.93
N PRO A 66 -15.72 8.27 -2.21
CA PRO A 66 -14.98 7.03 -1.94
C PRO A 66 -14.47 6.34 -3.22
N ASP A 67 -15.26 6.33 -4.29
CA ASP A 67 -14.84 5.78 -5.59
C ASP A 67 -13.61 6.46 -6.20
N VAL A 68 -13.51 7.80 -6.06
CA VAL A 68 -12.38 8.57 -6.57
C VAL A 68 -11.14 8.24 -5.75
N LEU A 69 -11.30 8.16 -4.43
CA LEU A 69 -10.22 7.81 -3.51
C LEU A 69 -9.68 6.39 -3.76
N ILE A 70 -10.56 5.42 -4.01
CA ILE A 70 -10.18 4.06 -4.39
C ILE A 70 -9.42 4.08 -5.71
N GLY A 71 -9.92 4.80 -6.72
CA GLY A 71 -9.27 4.94 -8.03
C GLY A 71 -7.85 5.52 -7.90
N LEU A 72 -7.70 6.62 -7.17
CA LEU A 72 -6.39 7.24 -6.90
C LEU A 72 -5.46 6.32 -6.10
N THR A 73 -6.00 5.55 -5.15
CA THR A 73 -5.21 4.58 -4.37
C THR A 73 -4.68 3.46 -5.27
N VAL A 74 -5.50 2.92 -6.16
CA VAL A 74 -5.06 1.91 -7.13
C VAL A 74 -3.98 2.47 -8.05
N LEU A 75 -4.14 3.70 -8.53
CA LEU A 75 -3.13 4.38 -9.36
C LEU A 75 -1.83 4.63 -8.58
N ALA A 76 -1.91 5.08 -7.33
CA ALA A 76 -0.74 5.30 -6.49
C ALA A 76 0.05 4.00 -6.30
N TYR A 77 -0.61 2.89 -5.94
CA TYR A 77 0.07 1.59 -5.86
C TYR A 77 0.58 1.08 -7.21
N ARG A 78 -0.04 1.48 -8.34
CA ARG A 78 0.38 1.08 -9.68
C ARG A 78 1.63 1.84 -10.15
N TYR A 79 1.81 3.09 -9.75
CA TYR A 79 2.93 3.93 -10.14
C TYR A 79 4.08 3.91 -9.13
N GLU A 80 3.78 4.01 -7.82
CA GLU A 80 4.78 4.03 -6.75
C GLU A 80 5.15 2.63 -6.26
N GLY A 81 4.29 1.64 -6.50
CA GLY A 81 4.45 0.30 -5.96
C GLY A 81 4.02 0.18 -4.50
N LEU A 82 4.25 -1.00 -3.93
CA LEU A 82 3.96 -1.27 -2.53
C LEU A 82 5.15 -0.87 -1.65
N ARG A 83 4.90 -0.09 -0.59
CA ARG A 83 5.93 0.22 0.41
C ARG A 83 6.47 -1.05 1.06
N THR A 84 7.77 -1.05 1.39
CA THR A 84 8.44 -2.21 2.02
C THR A 84 7.75 -2.69 3.28
N GLU A 85 7.29 -1.77 4.14
CA GLU A 85 6.57 -2.12 5.36
C GLU A 85 5.22 -2.77 5.06
N ASN A 86 4.44 -2.21 4.13
CA ASN A 86 3.18 -2.81 3.71
C ASN A 86 3.40 -4.20 3.07
N PHE A 87 4.47 -4.37 2.30
CA PHE A 87 4.84 -5.66 1.73
C PHE A 87 5.21 -6.67 2.83
N ARG A 88 5.96 -6.24 3.85
CA ARG A 88 6.28 -7.07 5.02
C ARG A 88 5.01 -7.54 5.71
N GLN A 89 4.06 -6.65 5.97
CA GLN A 89 2.76 -7.00 6.57
C GLN A 89 2.00 -8.01 5.71
N VAL A 90 1.93 -7.81 4.39
CA VAL A 90 1.29 -8.77 3.47
C VAL A 90 1.95 -10.15 3.53
N VAL A 91 3.28 -10.23 3.67
CA VAL A 91 3.99 -11.51 3.81
C VAL A 91 3.71 -12.15 5.17
N LEU A 92 3.60 -11.37 6.24
CA LEU A 92 3.22 -11.87 7.57
C LEU A 92 1.79 -12.41 7.57
N ASP A 93 0.85 -11.69 6.97
CA ASP A 93 -0.53 -12.13 6.77
C ASP A 93 -0.58 -13.43 5.95
N LEU A 94 0.26 -13.54 4.91
CA LEU A 94 0.37 -14.76 4.11
C LEU A 94 0.94 -15.93 4.92
N GLN A 95 1.91 -15.67 5.80
CA GLN A 95 2.47 -16.67 6.71
C GLN A 95 1.44 -17.13 7.73
N GLU A 96 0.61 -16.23 8.22
CA GLU A 96 -0.46 -16.53 9.17
C GLU A 96 -1.59 -17.32 8.50
N ALA A 97 -2.02 -16.91 7.30
CA ALA A 97 -2.95 -17.69 6.48
C ALA A 97 -2.40 -19.09 6.20
N MET A 98 -1.10 -19.21 5.90
CA MET A 98 -0.44 -20.50 5.74
C MET A 98 -0.54 -21.34 7.03
N ARG A 99 -0.38 -20.76 8.22
CA ARG A 99 -0.50 -21.47 9.51
C ARG A 99 -1.92 -21.97 9.77
N GLN A 100 -2.92 -21.17 9.42
CA GLN A 100 -4.34 -21.50 9.61
C GLN A 100 -4.84 -22.54 8.62
N GLU A 101 -4.28 -22.59 7.41
CA GLU A 101 -4.63 -23.59 6.40
C GLU A 101 -4.10 -24.99 6.77
N SER A 102 -5.02 -25.95 6.83
CA SER A 102 -4.72 -27.36 7.07
C SER A 102 -4.17 -28.07 5.83
N GLY A 103 -3.37 -29.13 6.05
CA GLY A 103 -2.83 -29.99 4.99
C GLY A 103 -1.35 -29.73 4.64
N PRO A 104 -0.80 -30.44 3.65
CA PRO A 104 0.61 -30.32 3.25
C PRO A 104 0.97 -28.91 2.76
N HIS A 105 2.15 -28.40 3.13
CA HIS A 105 2.55 -27.02 2.81
C HIS A 105 2.47 -26.67 1.32
N HIS A 106 2.80 -27.60 0.42
CA HIS A 106 2.79 -27.34 -1.02
C HIS A 106 1.36 -27.23 -1.62
N THR A 107 0.34 -27.78 -0.96
CA THR A 107 -1.05 -27.72 -1.45
C THR A 107 -1.80 -26.49 -0.94
N ARG A 108 -1.34 -25.89 0.16
CA ARG A 108 -1.88 -24.68 0.79
C ARG A 108 -1.96 -23.53 -0.23
N ARG A 109 -3.09 -22.81 -0.21
CA ARG A 109 -3.38 -21.67 -1.08
C ARG A 109 -2.38 -20.55 -0.83
N ALA A 110 -2.03 -20.28 0.43
CA ALA A 110 -1.03 -19.28 0.78
C ALA A 110 0.35 -19.57 0.14
N CYS A 111 0.83 -20.81 0.21
CA CYS A 111 2.10 -21.22 -0.39
C CYS A 111 2.07 -21.15 -1.92
N LYS A 112 0.97 -21.60 -2.55
CA LYS A 112 0.80 -21.49 -4.01
C LYS A 112 0.82 -20.04 -4.48
N LEU A 113 0.23 -19.14 -3.70
CA LEU A 113 0.19 -17.71 -3.99
C LEU A 113 1.59 -17.08 -3.86
N TYR A 114 2.34 -17.43 -2.82
CA TYR A 114 3.74 -17.03 -2.68
C TYR A 114 4.62 -17.51 -3.85
N VAL A 115 4.49 -18.79 -4.22
CA VAL A 115 5.19 -19.38 -5.37
C VAL A 115 4.82 -18.66 -6.67
N LYS A 116 3.53 -18.34 -6.87
CA LYS A 116 3.07 -17.57 -8.04
C LYS A 116 3.70 -16.18 -8.10
N TRP A 117 3.85 -15.50 -6.95
CA TRP A 117 4.55 -14.21 -6.89
C TRP A 117 6.02 -14.34 -7.25
N LEU A 118 6.74 -15.31 -6.68
CA LEU A 118 8.14 -15.53 -7.01
C LEU A 118 8.34 -15.87 -8.49
N ARG A 119 7.48 -16.70 -9.07
CA ARG A 119 7.52 -17.00 -10.52
C ARG A 119 7.33 -15.75 -11.38
N ARG A 120 6.44 -14.82 -11.01
CA ARG A 120 6.27 -13.55 -11.72
C ARG A 120 7.51 -12.67 -11.69
N VAL A 121 8.35 -12.83 -10.66
CA VAL A 121 9.65 -12.15 -10.50
C VAL A 121 10.79 -12.96 -11.13
N GLY A 122 10.50 -14.13 -11.73
CA GLY A 122 11.52 -15.02 -12.30
C GLY A 122 12.33 -15.80 -11.25
N ARG A 123 11.83 -15.92 -10.02
CA ARG A 123 12.43 -16.68 -8.91
C ARG A 123 11.67 -17.99 -8.68
N SER A 124 12.36 -19.00 -8.15
CA SER A 124 11.75 -20.28 -7.77
C SER A 124 12.03 -20.63 -6.30
N VAL A 125 11.16 -21.46 -5.72
CA VAL A 125 11.28 -21.96 -4.34
C VAL A 125 11.82 -23.40 -4.39
N LYS A 126 12.74 -23.72 -3.47
CA LYS A 126 13.26 -25.09 -3.34
C LYS A 126 12.11 -26.08 -3.12
N GLY A 127 12.13 -27.19 -3.87
CA GLY A 127 11.13 -28.26 -3.76
C GLY A 127 9.86 -28.05 -4.58
N VAL A 128 9.74 -26.94 -5.33
CA VAL A 128 8.67 -26.78 -6.32
C VAL A 128 9.25 -27.09 -7.70
N PRO A 129 8.68 -28.06 -8.45
CA PRO A 129 9.16 -28.35 -9.80
C PRO A 129 9.06 -27.11 -10.69
N ALA A 130 10.07 -26.93 -11.54
CA ALA A 130 10.03 -25.94 -12.61
C ALA A 130 8.85 -26.25 -13.55
N PRO A 131 8.23 -25.22 -14.14
CA PRO A 131 7.11 -25.41 -15.06
C PRO A 131 7.48 -26.28 -16.27
#